data_AF-A0A2V2XUG2-F1
#
_entry.id   AF-A0A2V2XUG2-F1
#
_cell.length_a   1.000
_cell.length_b   1.000
_cell.length_c   1.000
_cell.angle_alpha   90.00
_cell.angle_beta   90.00
_cell.angle_gamma   90.00
#
_symmetry.space_group_name_H-M   'P 1'
#
loop_
_entity.id
_entity.type
_entity.pdbx_description
1 polymer ?
#
loop_
_entity_poly.entity_id
_entity_poly.type
_entity_poly.pdbx_seq_one_letter_code
_entity_poly.pdbx_strand_id
1 'polypeptide(L)'
;MLSPAYSPDLDELYLLPGKADLEPSQIDISTYFTKNIRLKIPLVSSPMDTVSEWRLAVSIALMGGVGVIHRNMSVEEQVRNLEMVKSFPPIPLEDLYLLEREPCGRAIDAMRKKGVRNMPVIDPTGSLKGYVRYSDLLESCRDGSIPINRFITPGVSFDLPLAREAVKYIARGESDVIAITNGGIYIGSLSVHGAMEPIDPVIDDEGRLLVAAAINPIDIERAKKLDRLADAIVSDVAHYHNSEILRASSKLVKEISSDFVAGNIGTAEAALDAATHIERIDGFRVGVGGGSICITPNVAGVYAPTIWSVASVRDALEAQGLRIPLIADGGLRSASDIVKALAVGASTAMAGYIFAGTDEAPSELIEVGGELYKQYRGMASITSMMRRFSMDRYAKIVKNIPEGVGGLVPYKGSARSVIREVVEGIRIAMGYAGARNIEDLWAKARFIRASKKKTLGGRDG
;
A
#
# COMPACT_ATOMS: atom_id res chain seq x y z
N MET A 1 -28.81 -2.84 8.31
CA MET A 1 -28.80 -4.11 9.09
C MET A 1 -28.88 -5.36 8.21
N LEU A 2 -27.73 -5.97 7.93
CA LEU A 2 -27.63 -7.38 7.53
C LEU A 2 -27.86 -8.22 8.80
N SER A 3 -28.92 -9.04 8.82
CA SER A 3 -29.16 -9.96 9.96
C SER A 3 -27.97 -10.91 10.13
N PRO A 4 -27.49 -11.17 11.36
CA PRO A 4 -26.38 -12.10 11.59
C PRO A 4 -26.68 -13.53 11.12
N ALA A 5 -27.95 -13.88 10.90
CA ALA A 5 -28.35 -15.19 10.39
C ALA A 5 -27.85 -15.48 8.96
N TYR A 6 -27.54 -14.45 8.16
CA TYR A 6 -27.00 -14.64 6.82
C TYR A 6 -26.23 -13.42 6.30
N SER A 7 -24.91 -13.51 6.19
CA SER A 7 -24.08 -12.53 5.47
C SER A 7 -23.62 -13.13 4.14
N PRO A 8 -23.88 -12.48 2.99
CA PRO A 8 -23.33 -12.94 1.71
C PRO A 8 -21.82 -12.76 1.66
N ASP A 9 -21.15 -13.65 0.92
CA ASP A 9 -19.76 -13.44 0.52
C ASP A 9 -19.66 -12.28 -0.48
N LEU A 10 -18.46 -11.69 -0.60
CA LEU A 10 -18.20 -10.59 -1.56
C LEU A 10 -18.61 -10.95 -2.99
N ASP A 11 -18.43 -12.21 -3.38
CA ASP A 11 -18.72 -12.73 -4.72
C ASP A 11 -20.22 -12.90 -5.00
N GLU A 12 -21.07 -12.91 -3.96
CA GLU A 12 -22.53 -13.01 -4.10
C GLU A 12 -23.22 -11.64 -4.03
N LEU A 13 -22.48 -10.58 -3.67
CA LEU A 13 -23.03 -9.25 -3.43
C LEU A 13 -22.69 -8.31 -4.59
N TYR A 14 -23.70 -7.65 -5.16
CA TYR A 14 -23.55 -6.71 -6.26
C TYR A 14 -24.27 -5.39 -5.98
N LEU A 15 -23.70 -4.27 -6.45
CA LEU A 15 -24.38 -2.98 -6.43
C LEU A 15 -25.46 -2.93 -7.50
N LEU A 16 -26.66 -2.50 -7.13
CA LEU A 16 -27.72 -2.19 -8.07
C LEU A 16 -27.43 -0.84 -8.73
N PRO A 17 -27.58 -0.73 -10.06
CA PRO A 17 -27.46 0.55 -10.75
C PRO A 17 -28.49 1.56 -10.21
N GLY A 18 -28.02 2.78 -9.94
CA GLY A 18 -28.82 3.93 -9.56
C GLY A 18 -28.92 4.95 -10.69
N LYS A 19 -29.73 6.01 -10.49
CA LYS A 19 -29.74 7.15 -11.41
C LYS A 19 -28.43 7.91 -11.29
N ALA A 20 -27.74 8.13 -12.42
CA ALA A 20 -26.49 8.87 -12.49
C ALA A 20 -26.60 10.03 -13.49
N ASP A 21 -26.09 11.19 -13.10
CA ASP A 21 -26.06 12.42 -13.91
C ASP A 21 -24.60 12.93 -14.08
N LEU A 22 -23.61 12.05 -13.88
CA LEU A 22 -22.17 12.38 -13.76
C LEU A 22 -21.33 11.36 -14.53
N GLU A 23 -20.22 11.80 -15.12
CA GLU A 23 -19.20 10.91 -15.68
C GLU A 23 -18.25 10.39 -14.58
N PRO A 24 -17.67 9.17 -14.72
CA PRO A 24 -16.75 8.60 -13.73
C PRO A 24 -15.57 9.51 -13.36
N SER A 25 -15.06 10.31 -14.31
CA SER A 25 -13.97 11.26 -14.08
C SER A 25 -14.33 12.41 -13.13
N GLN A 26 -15.62 12.67 -12.91
CA GLN A 26 -16.12 13.74 -12.05
C GLN A 26 -16.35 13.29 -10.60
N ILE A 27 -16.16 12.00 -10.30
CA ILE A 27 -16.43 11.42 -8.98
C ILE A 27 -15.25 11.67 -8.03
N ASP A 28 -15.54 12.32 -6.91
CA ASP A 28 -14.60 12.55 -5.83
C ASP A 28 -14.52 11.33 -4.92
N ILE A 29 -13.39 10.63 -4.94
CA ILE A 29 -13.13 9.46 -4.09
C ILE A 29 -12.19 9.78 -2.92
N SER A 30 -11.92 11.07 -2.68
CA SER A 30 -11.14 11.50 -1.52
C SER A 30 -11.90 11.18 -0.23
N THR A 31 -11.15 10.83 0.82
CA THR A 31 -11.72 10.23 2.03
C THR A 31 -10.77 10.36 3.21
N TYR A 32 -11.17 9.87 4.37
CA TYR A 32 -10.38 9.90 5.60
C TYR A 32 -9.86 8.50 5.94
N PHE A 33 -8.54 8.40 6.10
CA PHE A 33 -7.89 7.21 6.67
C PHE A 33 -8.06 7.19 8.20
N THR A 34 -7.86 8.35 8.79
CA THR A 34 -8.10 8.68 10.20
C THR A 34 -8.80 10.03 10.28
N LYS A 35 -9.22 10.47 11.46
CA LYS A 35 -9.87 11.77 11.66
C LYS A 35 -9.07 12.94 11.08
N ASN A 36 -7.74 12.89 11.16
CA ASN A 36 -6.88 13.99 10.74
C ASN A 36 -6.18 13.73 9.40
N ILE A 37 -6.15 12.48 8.90
CA ILE A 37 -5.47 12.14 7.64
C ILE A 37 -6.49 11.95 6.52
N ARG A 38 -6.52 12.92 5.61
CA ARG A 38 -7.30 12.86 4.37
C ARG A 38 -6.47 12.28 3.23
N LEU A 39 -7.00 11.26 2.57
CA LEU A 39 -6.44 10.65 1.36
C LEU A 39 -7.16 11.14 0.11
N LYS A 40 -6.47 11.07 -1.04
CA LYS A 40 -7.03 11.37 -2.36
C LYS A 40 -7.71 10.16 -2.98
N ILE A 41 -7.26 8.96 -2.59
CA ILE A 41 -7.85 7.69 -3.00
C ILE A 41 -8.08 6.80 -1.76
N PRO A 42 -9.10 5.93 -1.75
CA PRO A 42 -9.49 5.15 -0.57
C PRO A 42 -8.65 3.86 -0.40
N LEU A 43 -7.34 3.91 -0.72
CA LEU A 43 -6.47 2.74 -0.73
C LEU A 43 -5.40 2.80 0.37
N VAL A 44 -5.27 1.68 1.08
CA VAL A 44 -4.28 1.48 2.14
C VAL A 44 -3.56 0.15 1.90
N SER A 45 -2.22 0.09 2.05
CA SER A 45 -1.52 -1.20 1.97
C SER A 45 -1.56 -1.95 3.32
N SER A 46 -1.70 -3.27 3.24
CA SER A 46 -1.71 -4.11 4.44
C SER A 46 -0.31 -4.24 5.07
N PRO A 47 -0.16 -4.19 6.40
CA PRO A 47 1.13 -4.29 7.10
C PRO A 47 1.69 -5.72 7.10
N MET A 48 2.09 -6.19 5.92
CA MET A 48 2.59 -7.53 5.69
C MET A 48 3.99 -7.50 5.10
N ASP A 49 4.83 -8.47 5.45
CA ASP A 49 6.24 -8.53 5.03
C ASP A 49 6.47 -8.92 3.58
N THR A 50 5.40 -9.30 2.89
CA THR A 50 5.37 -9.54 1.45
C THR A 50 4.62 -8.45 0.70
N VAL A 51 4.28 -7.35 1.38
CA VAL A 51 3.48 -6.24 0.81
C VAL A 51 4.12 -4.90 1.10
N SER A 52 4.22 -4.49 2.37
CA SER A 52 4.41 -3.07 2.73
C SER A 52 5.75 -2.78 3.42
N GLU A 53 6.72 -2.43 2.59
CA GLU A 53 7.94 -1.73 2.99
C GLU A 53 7.97 -0.34 2.32
N TRP A 54 9.08 0.40 2.50
CA TRP A 54 9.18 1.80 2.06
C TRP A 54 8.86 2.01 0.57
N ARG A 55 9.26 1.10 -0.33
CA ARG A 55 9.00 1.24 -1.78
C ARG A 55 7.50 1.30 -2.10
N LEU A 56 6.73 0.34 -1.57
CA LEU A 56 5.28 0.33 -1.80
C LEU A 56 4.61 1.52 -1.09
N ALA A 57 5.05 1.87 0.12
CA ALA A 57 4.50 3.00 0.85
C ALA A 57 4.69 4.32 0.09
N VAL A 58 5.88 4.56 -0.48
CA VAL A 58 6.15 5.68 -1.38
C VAL A 58 5.22 5.65 -2.60
N SER A 59 5.13 4.52 -3.28
CA SER A 59 4.33 4.38 -4.51
C SER A 59 2.85 4.68 -4.27
N ILE A 60 2.30 4.19 -3.15
CA ILE A 60 0.91 4.47 -2.76
C ILE A 60 0.71 5.92 -2.34
N ALA A 61 1.64 6.49 -1.56
CA ALA A 61 1.55 7.88 -1.12
C ALA A 61 1.62 8.87 -2.30
N LEU A 62 2.47 8.60 -3.31
CA LEU A 62 2.52 9.37 -4.56
C LEU A 62 1.19 9.34 -5.33
N MET A 63 0.48 8.22 -5.29
CA MET A 63 -0.84 8.07 -5.91
C MET A 63 -2.00 8.58 -5.03
N GLY A 64 -1.69 9.05 -3.82
CA GLY A 64 -2.64 9.69 -2.93
C GLY A 64 -3.35 8.76 -1.93
N GLY A 65 -2.85 7.53 -1.75
CA GLY A 65 -3.26 6.61 -0.67
C GLY A 65 -2.25 6.62 0.49
N VAL A 66 -2.27 5.64 1.39
CA VAL A 66 -1.22 5.51 2.43
C VAL A 66 -0.71 4.08 2.60
N GLY A 67 0.60 3.93 2.81
CA GLY A 67 1.20 2.64 3.15
C GLY A 67 1.33 2.42 4.65
N VAL A 68 1.09 1.18 5.12
CA VAL A 68 1.33 0.80 6.53
C VAL A 68 2.55 -0.13 6.62
N ILE A 69 3.66 0.38 7.14
CA ILE A 69 4.89 -0.39 7.31
C ILE A 69 4.69 -1.48 8.36
N HIS A 70 4.99 -2.73 7.99
CA HIS A 70 4.78 -3.87 8.87
C HIS A 70 5.76 -3.92 10.06
N ARG A 71 5.38 -4.63 11.12
CA ARG A 71 6.21 -4.82 12.32
C ARG A 71 7.04 -6.11 12.37
N ASN A 72 7.03 -6.91 11.30
CA ASN A 72 7.81 -8.15 11.20
C ASN A 72 9.31 -7.91 10.95
N MET A 73 9.90 -7.00 11.71
CA MET A 73 11.28 -6.54 11.63
C MET A 73 11.70 -5.88 12.96
N SER A 74 13.00 -5.63 13.12
CA SER A 74 13.49 -4.84 14.26
C SER A 74 12.88 -3.43 14.26
N VAL A 75 12.79 -2.77 15.42
CA VAL A 75 12.27 -1.40 15.46
C VAL A 75 13.18 -0.44 14.70
N GLU A 76 14.49 -0.68 14.72
CA GLU A 76 15.47 0.11 13.97
C GLU A 76 15.27 -0.01 12.46
N GLU A 77 14.92 -1.20 11.96
CA GLU A 77 14.61 -1.41 10.54
C GLU A 77 13.27 -0.80 10.13
N GLN A 78 12.29 -0.83 11.04
CA GLN A 78 11.00 -0.17 10.83
C GLN A 78 11.15 1.35 10.77
N VAL A 79 11.99 1.92 11.65
CA VAL A 79 12.37 3.33 11.62
C VAL A 79 13.06 3.66 10.29
N ARG A 80 14.03 2.87 9.84
CA ARG A 80 14.68 3.08 8.53
C ARG A 80 13.68 3.09 7.37
N ASN A 81 12.68 2.21 7.39
CA ASN A 81 11.62 2.22 6.38
C ASN A 81 10.84 3.54 6.39
N LEU A 82 10.49 4.07 7.57
CA LEU A 82 9.81 5.37 7.68
C LEU A 82 10.70 6.53 7.23
N GLU A 83 11.99 6.52 7.61
CA GLU A 83 12.97 7.53 7.16
C GLU A 83 13.10 7.54 5.64
N MET A 84 13.13 6.37 5.01
CA MET A 84 13.16 6.25 3.55
C MET A 84 11.90 6.85 2.90
N VAL A 85 10.71 6.63 3.47
CA VAL A 85 9.49 7.26 2.93
C VAL A 85 9.48 8.78 3.15
N LYS A 86 9.84 9.24 4.35
CA LYS A 86 9.85 10.67 4.71
C LYS A 86 10.91 11.49 3.99
N SER A 87 12.02 10.87 3.59
CA SER A 87 13.05 11.51 2.77
C SER A 87 12.79 11.43 1.27
N PHE A 88 11.87 10.56 0.83
CA PHE A 88 11.58 10.40 -0.59
C PHE A 88 10.88 11.65 -1.15
N PRO A 89 11.35 12.20 -2.27
CA PRO A 89 10.75 13.39 -2.84
C PRO A 89 9.39 13.01 -3.46
N PRO A 90 8.36 13.88 -3.38
CA PRO A 90 7.03 13.59 -3.90
C PRO A 90 6.98 13.75 -5.44
N ILE A 91 7.83 12.99 -6.13
CA ILE A 91 7.97 12.89 -7.58
C ILE A 91 8.16 11.40 -7.95
N PRO A 92 7.78 10.98 -9.16
CA PRO A 92 7.81 9.59 -9.57
C PRO A 92 9.21 9.19 -10.05
N LEU A 93 10.03 8.64 -9.15
CA LEU A 93 11.34 8.09 -9.52
C LEU A 93 11.23 6.63 -9.98
N GLU A 94 12.22 6.23 -10.77
CA GLU A 94 12.37 4.89 -11.34
C GLU A 94 13.79 4.37 -11.13
N ASP A 95 13.93 3.04 -11.08
CA ASP A 95 15.24 2.36 -11.09
C ASP A 95 15.80 2.30 -12.52
N LEU A 96 16.19 3.47 -13.05
CA LEU A 96 16.83 3.60 -14.36
C LEU A 96 18.31 3.97 -14.20
N TYR A 97 19.16 3.01 -13.85
CA TYR A 97 20.61 3.19 -13.79
C TYR A 97 21.36 1.98 -14.38
N LEU A 98 22.66 2.17 -14.64
CA LEU A 98 23.59 1.11 -15.01
C LEU A 98 24.74 1.05 -14.00
N LEU A 99 25.30 -0.14 -13.76
CA LEU A 99 26.51 -0.28 -12.95
C LEU A 99 27.76 -0.05 -13.81
N GLU A 100 28.74 0.69 -13.30
CA GLU A 100 29.95 1.12 -14.04
C GLU A 100 30.74 -0.02 -14.72
N ARG A 101 30.61 -1.26 -14.22
CA ARG A 101 31.32 -2.45 -14.72
C ARG A 101 30.49 -3.29 -15.69
N GLU A 102 29.28 -2.87 -16.02
CA GLU A 102 28.46 -3.58 -16.99
C GLU A 102 29.06 -3.52 -18.40
N PRO A 103 29.03 -4.63 -19.16
CA PRO A 103 29.32 -4.58 -20.59
C PRO A 103 28.40 -3.64 -21.36
N CYS A 104 28.98 -2.87 -22.29
CA CYS A 104 28.28 -1.89 -23.10
C CYS A 104 27.16 -2.50 -23.97
N GLY A 105 27.27 -3.77 -24.39
CA GLY A 105 26.20 -4.46 -25.10
C GLY A 105 24.93 -4.60 -24.25
N ARG A 106 25.06 -4.97 -22.97
CA ARG A 106 23.93 -5.04 -22.02
C ARG A 106 23.32 -3.66 -21.80
N ALA A 107 24.16 -2.64 -21.66
CA ALA A 107 23.70 -1.26 -21.52
C ALA A 107 22.89 -0.78 -22.73
N ILE A 108 23.37 -1.04 -23.96
CA ILE A 108 22.65 -0.75 -25.21
C ILE A 108 21.28 -1.44 -25.21
N ASP A 109 21.21 -2.72 -24.87
CA ASP A 109 19.96 -3.46 -24.85
C ASP A 109 19.00 -2.94 -23.77
N ALA A 110 19.51 -2.61 -22.58
CA ALA A 110 18.73 -2.01 -21.50
C ALA A 110 18.14 -0.65 -21.91
N MET A 111 18.98 0.25 -22.46
CA MET A 111 18.56 1.57 -22.93
C MET A 111 17.55 1.47 -24.08
N ARG A 112 17.76 0.54 -25.03
CA ARG A 112 16.82 0.28 -26.14
C ARG A 112 15.48 -0.23 -25.60
N LYS A 113 15.48 -1.20 -24.68
CA LYS A 113 14.26 -1.75 -24.08
C LYS A 113 13.48 -0.70 -23.30
N LYS A 114 14.16 0.22 -22.63
CA LYS A 114 13.56 1.34 -21.88
C LYS A 114 13.21 2.54 -22.75
N GLY A 115 13.71 2.61 -23.99
CA GLY A 115 13.47 3.72 -24.90
C GLY A 115 14.13 5.03 -24.47
N VAL A 116 15.29 4.96 -23.79
CA VAL A 116 15.98 6.15 -23.25
C VAL A 116 17.29 6.44 -23.99
N ARG A 117 17.59 7.72 -24.24
CA ARG A 117 18.81 8.14 -24.95
C ARG A 117 20.03 8.31 -24.04
N ASN A 118 19.81 8.53 -22.75
CA ASN A 118 20.86 8.61 -21.75
C ASN A 118 20.43 7.85 -20.47
N MET A 119 21.41 7.39 -19.69
CA MET A 119 21.15 6.66 -18.45
C MET A 119 22.28 6.94 -17.45
N PRO A 120 21.95 7.19 -16.17
CA PRO A 120 22.95 7.39 -15.14
C PRO A 120 23.74 6.11 -14.86
N VAL A 121 25.00 6.29 -14.50
CA VAL A 121 25.93 5.22 -14.14
C VAL A 121 26.34 5.38 -12.68
N ILE A 122 26.19 4.31 -11.92
CA ILE A 122 26.57 4.27 -10.50
C ILE A 122 27.65 3.23 -10.26
N ASP A 123 28.42 3.42 -9.19
CA ASP A 123 29.35 2.39 -8.69
C ASP A 123 28.66 1.40 -7.74
N PRO A 124 29.34 0.32 -7.31
CA PRO A 124 28.78 -0.64 -6.35
C PRO A 124 28.43 -0.06 -4.97
N THR A 125 28.90 1.15 -4.65
CA THR A 125 28.53 1.86 -3.40
C THR A 125 27.27 2.71 -3.56
N GLY A 126 26.72 2.79 -4.78
CA GLY A 126 25.56 3.62 -5.11
C GLY A 126 25.91 5.06 -5.46
N SER A 127 27.20 5.42 -5.55
CA SER A 127 27.62 6.77 -5.90
C SER A 127 27.44 7.01 -7.40
N LEU A 128 26.78 8.12 -7.75
CA LEU A 128 26.62 8.55 -9.14
C LEU A 128 27.98 8.94 -9.75
N LYS A 129 28.36 8.32 -10.86
CA LYS A 129 29.61 8.61 -11.59
C LYS A 129 29.42 9.50 -12.81
N GLY A 130 28.21 9.56 -13.34
CA GLY A 130 27.89 10.33 -14.53
C GLY A 130 26.83 9.61 -15.36
N TYR A 131 26.88 9.79 -16.66
CA TYR A 131 25.91 9.23 -17.61
C TYR A 131 26.59 8.59 -18.80
N VAL A 132 25.91 7.64 -19.41
CA VAL A 132 26.24 7.14 -20.76
C VAL A 132 25.14 7.53 -21.73
N ARG A 133 25.52 7.80 -22.97
CA ARG A 133 24.59 8.09 -24.07
C ARG A 133 24.53 6.94 -25.03
N TYR A 134 23.32 6.64 -25.52
CA TYR A 134 23.06 5.54 -26.43
C TYR A 134 23.87 5.67 -27.73
N SER A 135 23.98 6.88 -28.28
CA SER A 135 24.78 7.18 -29.47
C SER A 135 26.25 6.83 -29.30
N ASP A 136 26.82 7.22 -28.16
CA ASP A 136 28.25 7.10 -27.87
C ASP A 136 28.62 5.61 -27.68
N LEU A 137 27.72 4.84 -27.06
CA LEU A 137 27.85 3.39 -26.96
C LEU A 137 27.74 2.72 -28.33
N LEU A 138 26.78 3.08 -29.19
CA LEU A 138 26.65 2.48 -30.52
C LEU A 138 27.88 2.69 -31.40
N GLU A 139 28.50 3.87 -31.33
CA GLU A 139 29.69 4.19 -32.12
C GLU A 139 30.95 3.46 -31.61
N SER A 140 31.08 3.33 -30.29
CA SER A 140 32.33 2.90 -29.66
C SER A 140 32.34 1.44 -29.17
N CYS A 141 31.17 0.84 -28.93
CA CYS A 141 31.00 -0.53 -28.42
C CYS A 141 30.95 -1.54 -29.57
N ARG A 142 32.13 -1.99 -30.05
CA ARG A 142 32.20 -2.94 -31.18
C ARG A 142 31.89 -4.38 -30.81
N ASP A 143 32.41 -4.87 -29.69
CA ASP A 143 32.34 -6.28 -29.27
C ASP A 143 31.30 -6.56 -28.18
N GLY A 144 30.56 -5.53 -27.74
CA GLY A 144 29.55 -5.65 -26.67
C GLY A 144 30.13 -5.84 -25.26
N SER A 145 31.43 -6.10 -25.13
CA SER A 145 32.08 -6.57 -23.91
C SER A 145 32.76 -5.47 -23.10
N ILE A 146 33.10 -4.34 -23.75
CA ILE A 146 33.79 -3.22 -23.11
C ILE A 146 32.96 -2.69 -21.92
N PRO A 147 33.55 -2.57 -20.71
CA PRO A 147 32.86 -1.99 -19.56
C PRO A 147 32.44 -0.54 -19.79
N ILE A 148 31.26 -0.16 -19.31
CA ILE A 148 30.71 1.17 -19.55
C ILE A 148 31.46 2.31 -18.86
N ASN A 149 32.29 2.04 -17.85
CA ASN A 149 33.10 3.06 -17.19
C ASN A 149 33.99 3.88 -18.13
N ARG A 150 34.34 3.34 -19.31
CA ARG A 150 35.12 4.04 -20.34
C ARG A 150 34.32 5.07 -21.14
N PHE A 151 32.99 5.03 -21.05
CA PHE A 151 32.06 5.87 -21.81
C PHE A 151 31.29 6.86 -20.92
N ILE A 152 31.62 6.93 -19.63
CA ILE A 152 30.97 7.84 -18.69
C ILE A 152 31.30 9.30 -19.05
N THR A 153 30.27 10.12 -19.09
CA THR A 153 30.35 11.56 -19.26
C THR A 153 29.70 12.27 -18.08
N PRO A 154 30.18 13.47 -17.69
CA PRO A 154 29.50 14.29 -16.70
C PRO A 154 28.08 14.65 -17.17
N GLY A 155 27.15 14.75 -16.22
CA GLY A 155 25.78 15.20 -16.51
C GLY A 155 25.13 15.83 -15.28
N VAL A 156 23.98 16.47 -15.49
CA VAL A 156 23.23 17.13 -14.43
C VAL A 156 22.55 16.09 -13.55
N SER A 157 22.61 16.28 -12.23
CA SER A 157 21.82 15.54 -11.24
C SER A 157 21.25 16.52 -10.22
N PHE A 158 20.14 16.15 -9.60
CA PHE A 158 19.52 16.97 -8.55
C PHE A 158 19.57 16.24 -7.22
N ASP A 159 19.96 16.93 -6.17
CA ASP A 159 19.89 16.37 -4.82
C ASP A 159 18.45 16.44 -4.28
N LEU A 160 18.10 15.61 -3.30
CA LEU A 160 16.75 15.50 -2.73
C LEU A 160 16.03 16.85 -2.49
N PRO A 161 16.68 17.89 -1.89
CA PRO A 161 16.03 19.18 -1.67
C PRO A 161 15.59 19.90 -2.96
N LEU A 162 16.27 19.63 -4.07
CA LEU A 162 16.00 20.23 -5.39
C LEU A 162 15.33 19.25 -6.35
N ALA A 163 14.92 18.06 -5.89
CA ALA A 163 14.35 17.02 -6.75
C ALA A 163 13.12 17.50 -7.53
N ARG A 164 12.30 18.39 -6.95
CA ARG A 164 11.15 18.99 -7.65
C ARG A 164 11.55 19.88 -8.83
N GLU A 165 12.76 20.45 -8.83
CA GLU A 165 13.27 21.23 -9.97
C GLU A 165 13.61 20.33 -11.16
N ALA A 166 13.96 19.07 -10.93
CA ALA A 166 14.21 18.09 -11.99
C ALA A 166 12.98 17.89 -12.89
N VAL A 167 11.77 17.97 -12.33
CA VAL A 167 10.51 17.89 -13.10
C VAL A 167 10.42 19.05 -14.10
N LYS A 168 10.75 20.27 -13.67
CA LYS A 168 10.75 21.45 -14.55
C LYS A 168 11.86 21.36 -15.60
N TYR A 169 13.03 20.84 -15.22
CA TYR A 169 14.16 20.65 -16.11
C TYR A 169 13.80 19.68 -17.26
N ILE A 170 13.20 18.53 -16.93
CA ILE A 170 12.73 17.56 -17.94
C ILE A 170 11.60 18.15 -18.79
N ALA A 171 10.65 18.86 -18.18
CA ALA A 171 9.53 19.47 -18.91
C ALA A 171 9.97 20.52 -19.96
N ARG A 172 11.14 21.13 -19.80
CA ARG A 172 11.75 22.03 -20.80
C ARG A 172 12.48 21.30 -21.94
N GLY A 173 12.58 19.97 -21.88
CA GLY A 173 13.26 19.14 -22.87
C GLY A 173 14.79 19.12 -22.73
N GLU A 174 15.33 19.46 -21.54
CA GLU A 174 16.77 19.58 -21.33
C GLU A 174 17.47 18.21 -21.10
N SER A 175 16.75 17.16 -20.68
CA SER A 175 17.21 15.76 -20.65
C SER A 175 16.03 14.78 -20.65
N ASP A 176 16.27 13.54 -21.09
CA ASP A 176 15.26 12.46 -21.04
C ASP A 176 15.20 11.76 -19.67
N VAL A 177 16.35 11.64 -19.01
CA VAL A 177 16.53 10.96 -17.73
C VAL A 177 17.50 11.77 -16.88
N ILE A 178 17.19 11.88 -15.59
CA ILE A 178 17.99 12.61 -14.61
C ILE A 178 18.05 11.81 -13.32
N ALA A 179 19.24 11.57 -12.82
CA ALA A 179 19.46 11.01 -11.50
C ALA A 179 19.13 12.03 -10.40
N ILE A 180 18.39 11.54 -9.40
CA ILE A 180 18.20 12.18 -8.12
C ILE A 180 19.14 11.54 -7.11
N THR A 181 19.83 12.37 -6.34
CA THR A 181 20.81 11.93 -5.35
C THR A 181 20.46 12.38 -3.94
N ASN A 182 21.16 11.83 -2.95
CA ASN A 182 21.32 12.37 -1.61
C ASN A 182 22.82 12.43 -1.29
N GLY A 183 23.42 13.62 -1.32
CA GLY A 183 24.87 13.77 -1.10
C GLY A 183 25.72 12.98 -2.10
N GLY A 184 25.26 12.85 -3.35
CA GLY A 184 25.95 12.09 -4.41
C GLY A 184 25.66 10.59 -4.44
N ILE A 185 24.89 10.07 -3.48
CA ILE A 185 24.36 8.70 -3.51
C ILE A 185 23.08 8.69 -4.34
N TYR A 186 22.98 7.80 -5.32
CA TYR A 186 21.81 7.64 -6.17
C TYR A 186 20.59 7.17 -5.37
N ILE A 187 19.48 7.88 -5.53
CA ILE A 187 18.17 7.54 -4.93
C ILE A 187 17.23 6.96 -5.98
N GLY A 188 17.25 7.50 -7.20
CA GLY A 188 16.36 7.12 -8.29
C GLY A 188 16.54 8.03 -9.49
N SER A 189 15.88 7.71 -10.60
CA SER A 189 15.90 8.53 -11.81
C SER A 189 14.52 9.07 -12.12
N LEU A 190 14.45 10.34 -12.48
CA LEU A 190 13.28 10.92 -13.10
C LEU A 190 13.42 10.82 -14.62
N SER A 191 12.46 10.19 -15.28
CA SER A 191 12.37 10.12 -16.75
C SER A 191 11.34 11.12 -17.28
N VAL A 192 11.32 11.37 -18.60
CA VAL A 192 10.21 12.08 -19.26
C VAL A 192 8.87 11.42 -18.98
N HIS A 193 8.81 10.08 -19.02
CA HIS A 193 7.59 9.35 -18.72
C HIS A 193 7.13 9.59 -17.27
N GLY A 194 8.04 9.49 -16.32
CA GLY A 194 7.76 9.80 -14.91
C GLY A 194 7.32 11.24 -14.72
N ALA A 195 8.04 12.23 -15.28
CA ALA A 195 7.69 13.65 -15.13
C ALA A 195 6.29 14.01 -15.69
N MET A 196 5.78 13.24 -16.64
CA MET A 196 4.45 13.40 -17.23
C MET A 196 3.38 12.53 -16.57
N GLU A 197 3.76 11.62 -15.66
CA GLU A 197 2.83 10.72 -15.02
C GLU A 197 1.90 11.48 -14.05
N PRO A 198 0.57 11.32 -14.16
CA PRO A 198 -0.35 11.99 -13.26
C PRO A 198 -0.26 11.37 -11.87
N ILE A 199 0.28 12.14 -10.93
CA ILE A 199 0.34 11.82 -9.50
C ILE A 199 -0.43 12.88 -8.71
N ASP A 200 -0.99 12.48 -7.57
CA ASP A 200 -1.62 13.38 -6.59
C ASP A 200 -1.14 13.00 -5.19
N PRO A 201 0.12 13.34 -4.84
CA PRO A 201 0.74 12.83 -3.63
C PRO A 201 0.03 13.31 -2.37
N VAL A 202 -0.10 12.41 -1.39
CA VAL A 202 -0.45 12.80 -0.02
C VAL A 202 0.81 13.13 0.77
N ILE A 203 0.85 14.33 1.34
CA ILE A 203 2.00 14.88 2.05
C ILE A 203 1.59 15.44 3.41
N ASP A 204 2.53 15.46 4.34
CA ASP A 204 2.41 16.16 5.63
C ASP A 204 2.65 17.68 5.47
N ASP A 205 2.51 18.41 6.58
CA ASP A 205 2.69 19.87 6.63
C ASP A 205 4.13 20.32 6.28
N GLU A 206 5.11 19.42 6.36
CA GLU A 206 6.50 19.65 5.94
C GLU A 206 6.75 19.27 4.47
N GLY A 207 5.71 18.81 3.76
CA GLY A 207 5.77 18.47 2.34
C GLY A 207 6.36 17.10 2.04
N ARG A 208 6.47 16.22 3.04
CA ARG A 208 7.00 14.85 2.93
C ARG A 208 5.84 13.87 2.77
N LEU A 209 6.07 12.73 2.14
CA LEU A 209 5.02 11.73 1.92
C LEU A 209 4.43 11.19 3.23
N LEU A 210 3.12 10.93 3.24
CA LEU A 210 2.45 10.30 4.38
C LEU A 210 2.78 8.80 4.46
N VAL A 211 2.94 8.30 5.69
CA VAL A 211 3.21 6.88 5.99
C VAL A 211 2.70 6.52 7.38
N ALA A 212 2.14 5.31 7.50
CA ALA A 212 1.72 4.74 8.77
C ALA A 212 2.62 3.55 9.17
N ALA A 213 2.62 3.20 10.46
CA ALA A 213 3.38 2.07 10.97
C ALA A 213 2.53 1.14 11.83
N ALA A 214 2.64 -0.16 11.59
CA ALA A 214 1.98 -1.17 12.41
C ALA A 214 2.76 -1.43 13.71
N ILE A 215 2.05 -1.66 14.82
CA ILE A 215 2.62 -2.06 16.12
C ILE A 215 1.75 -3.08 16.84
N ASN A 216 2.31 -3.73 17.85
CA ASN A 216 1.50 -4.35 18.89
C ASN A 216 1.26 -3.30 19.99
N PRO A 217 0.01 -3.01 20.41
CA PRO A 217 -0.25 -1.98 21.42
C PRO A 217 0.49 -2.16 22.75
N ILE A 218 0.96 -3.37 23.05
CA ILE A 218 1.77 -3.67 24.23
C ILE A 218 3.20 -3.06 24.11
N ASP A 219 3.73 -2.92 22.90
CA ASP A 219 5.09 -2.43 22.62
C ASP A 219 5.11 -0.89 22.52
N ILE A 220 4.91 -0.23 23.65
CA ILE A 220 4.87 1.24 23.74
C ILE A 220 6.21 1.86 23.32
N GLU A 221 7.34 1.24 23.66
CA GLU A 221 8.66 1.76 23.31
C GLU A 221 8.89 1.77 21.80
N ARG A 222 8.44 0.73 21.08
CA ARG A 222 8.44 0.75 19.61
C ARG A 222 7.57 1.88 19.09
N ALA A 223 6.35 2.03 19.61
CA ALA A 223 5.44 3.07 19.15
C ALA A 223 6.03 4.47 19.34
N LYS A 224 6.65 4.78 20.48
CA LYS A 224 7.32 6.07 20.75
C LYS A 224 8.48 6.36 19.80
N LYS A 225 9.23 5.34 19.39
CA LYS A 225 10.29 5.49 18.38
C LYS A 225 9.71 5.83 17.00
N LEU A 226 8.60 5.19 16.63
CA LEU A 226 7.95 5.35 15.32
C LEU A 226 7.11 6.63 15.24
N ASP A 227 6.53 7.09 16.34
CA ASP A 227 5.69 8.30 16.45
C ASP A 227 6.35 9.56 15.86
N ARG A 228 7.68 9.63 15.93
CA ARG A 228 8.46 10.76 15.40
C ARG A 228 8.46 10.87 13.87
N LEU A 229 8.05 9.81 13.18
CA LEU A 229 8.17 9.68 11.73
C LEU A 229 6.87 9.18 11.07
N ALA A 230 6.06 8.39 11.77
CA ALA A 230 4.79 7.88 11.26
C ALA A 230 3.69 8.92 11.48
N ASP A 231 2.86 9.14 10.47
CA ASP A 231 1.68 10.01 10.58
C ASP A 231 0.53 9.31 11.33
N ALA A 232 0.53 7.98 11.31
CA ALA A 232 -0.39 7.16 12.08
C ALA A 232 0.24 5.86 12.58
N ILE A 233 -0.22 5.43 13.75
CA ILE A 233 0.13 4.16 14.38
C ILE A 233 -1.07 3.21 14.28
N VAL A 234 -0.85 2.06 13.65
CA VAL A 234 -1.89 1.05 13.39
C VAL A 234 -1.68 -0.16 14.28
N SER A 235 -2.70 -0.52 15.06
CA SER A 235 -2.68 -1.77 15.81
C SER A 235 -2.71 -2.98 14.86
N ASP A 236 -1.75 -3.90 15.02
CA ASP A 236 -1.65 -5.14 14.26
C ASP A 236 -1.70 -6.36 15.20
N VAL A 237 -2.92 -6.67 15.63
CA VAL A 237 -3.28 -7.85 16.41
C VAL A 237 -4.51 -8.53 15.80
N ALA A 238 -4.56 -9.86 15.87
CA ALA A 238 -5.65 -10.63 15.26
C ALA A 238 -7.00 -10.44 15.96
N HIS A 239 -6.99 -10.22 17.28
CA HIS A 239 -8.19 -10.02 18.09
C HIS A 239 -7.99 -8.82 19.02
N TYR A 240 -8.47 -7.66 18.58
CA TYR A 240 -8.30 -6.41 19.31
C TYR A 240 -9.21 -6.28 20.54
N HIS A 241 -10.38 -6.93 20.51
CA HIS A 241 -11.35 -6.97 21.62
C HIS A 241 -10.90 -7.92 22.74
N ASN A 242 -9.64 -7.78 23.14
CA ASN A 242 -9.00 -8.50 24.23
C ASN A 242 -8.67 -7.50 25.34
N SER A 243 -8.99 -7.82 26.60
CA SER A 243 -8.81 -6.88 27.72
C SER A 243 -7.37 -6.41 27.93
N GLU A 244 -6.36 -7.24 27.65
CA GLU A 244 -4.95 -6.84 27.72
C GLU A 244 -4.62 -5.81 26.63
N ILE A 245 -5.10 -6.04 25.40
CA ILE A 245 -4.89 -5.14 24.26
C ILE A 245 -5.61 -3.80 24.46
N LEU A 246 -6.86 -3.80 24.95
CA LEU A 246 -7.58 -2.56 25.25
C LEU A 246 -6.87 -1.74 26.32
N ARG A 247 -6.43 -2.38 27.41
CA ARG A 247 -5.64 -1.71 28.46
C ARG A 247 -4.31 -1.17 27.95
N ALA A 248 -3.61 -1.95 27.11
CA ALA A 248 -2.36 -1.52 26.51
C ALA A 248 -2.57 -0.32 25.57
N SER A 249 -3.62 -0.37 24.74
CA SER A 249 -3.97 0.72 23.82
C SER A 249 -4.35 2.01 24.57
N SER A 250 -5.13 1.90 25.65
CA SER A 250 -5.50 3.03 26.51
C SER A 250 -4.28 3.72 27.15
N LYS A 251 -3.21 2.98 27.44
CA LYS A 251 -1.92 3.55 27.88
C LYS A 251 -1.15 4.15 26.70
N LEU A 252 -1.05 3.40 25.61
CA LEU A 252 -0.29 3.76 24.42
C LEU A 252 -0.68 5.14 23.89
N VAL A 253 -1.98 5.41 23.72
CA VAL A 253 -2.47 6.65 23.09
C VAL A 253 -2.09 7.93 23.84
N LYS A 254 -1.66 7.81 25.10
CA LYS A 254 -1.14 8.91 25.94
C LYS A 254 0.35 9.19 25.73
N GLU A 255 1.05 8.24 25.14
CA GLU A 255 2.51 8.25 24.93
C GLU A 255 2.90 8.59 23.48
N ILE A 256 1.91 8.69 22.59
CA ILE A 256 2.09 8.97 21.16
C ILE A 256 1.26 10.20 20.74
N SER A 257 1.74 10.92 19.74
CA SER A 257 1.09 12.10 19.16
C SER A 257 0.42 11.82 17.82
N SER A 258 0.96 10.89 17.01
CA SER A 258 0.39 10.44 15.74
C SER A 258 -1.01 9.88 15.92
N ASP A 259 -1.80 9.87 14.84
CA ASP A 259 -3.15 9.31 14.85
C ASP A 259 -3.12 7.81 15.20
N PHE A 260 -4.08 7.34 16.00
CA PHE A 260 -4.16 5.94 16.40
C PHE A 260 -5.30 5.18 15.71
N VAL A 261 -4.96 4.08 15.03
CA VAL A 261 -5.92 3.16 14.41
C VAL A 261 -6.05 1.89 15.24
N ALA A 262 -7.23 1.69 15.81
CA ALA A 262 -7.57 0.53 16.64
C ALA A 262 -8.06 -0.66 15.78
N GLY A 263 -7.55 -1.87 16.02
CA GLY A 263 -7.99 -3.07 15.31
C GLY A 263 -7.00 -4.24 15.35
N ASN A 264 -7.36 -5.41 14.80
CA ASN A 264 -8.60 -5.65 14.05
C ASN A 264 -9.81 -5.93 14.94
N ILE A 265 -10.94 -5.29 14.63
CA ILE A 265 -12.25 -5.56 15.22
C ILE A 265 -13.21 -6.18 14.19
N GLY A 266 -14.17 -6.99 14.65
CA GLY A 266 -15.13 -7.67 13.78
C GLY A 266 -16.60 -7.43 14.13
N THR A 267 -16.90 -6.77 15.26
CA THR A 267 -18.26 -6.63 15.78
C THR A 267 -18.53 -5.21 16.25
N ALA A 268 -19.81 -4.83 16.28
CA ALA A 268 -20.26 -3.57 16.87
C ALA A 268 -19.82 -3.43 18.35
N GLU A 269 -19.96 -4.49 19.14
CA GLU A 269 -19.55 -4.51 20.55
C GLU A 269 -18.06 -4.17 20.72
N ALA A 270 -17.19 -4.79 19.92
CA ALA A 270 -15.76 -4.50 19.95
C ALA A 270 -15.44 -3.03 19.65
N ALA A 271 -16.18 -2.39 18.72
CA ALA A 271 -16.01 -0.98 18.40
C ALA A 271 -16.47 -0.08 19.55
N LEU A 272 -17.63 -0.36 20.13
CA LEU A 272 -18.21 0.42 21.22
C LEU A 272 -17.38 0.32 22.50
N ASP A 273 -16.91 -0.87 22.85
CA ASP A 273 -16.03 -1.09 24.00
C ASP A 273 -14.70 -0.35 23.82
N ALA A 274 -14.09 -0.44 22.63
CA ALA A 274 -12.86 0.28 22.33
C ALA A 274 -13.06 1.80 22.42
N ALA A 275 -14.13 2.34 21.82
CA ALA A 275 -14.47 3.76 21.87
C ALA A 275 -14.79 4.25 23.29
N THR A 276 -15.28 3.37 24.16
CA THR A 276 -15.57 3.67 25.57
C THR A 276 -14.31 3.69 26.43
N HIS A 277 -13.36 2.77 26.18
CA HIS A 277 -12.21 2.56 27.05
C HIS A 277 -10.91 3.27 26.62
N ILE A 278 -10.87 3.78 25.40
CA ILE A 278 -9.68 4.41 24.84
C ILE A 278 -10.01 5.87 24.53
N GLU A 279 -9.30 6.78 25.21
CA GLU A 279 -9.56 8.23 25.15
C GLU A 279 -9.42 8.81 23.74
N ARG A 280 -8.57 8.20 22.90
CA ARG A 280 -8.30 8.65 21.54
C ARG A 280 -8.24 7.46 20.56
N ILE A 281 -9.25 7.39 19.70
CA ILE A 281 -9.27 6.53 18.51
C ILE A 281 -9.54 7.42 17.31
N ASP A 282 -8.61 7.42 16.35
CA ASP A 282 -8.66 8.26 15.16
C ASP A 282 -9.11 7.48 13.93
N GLY A 283 -9.09 6.14 13.98
CA GLY A 283 -9.67 5.24 12.99
C GLY A 283 -9.86 3.82 13.53
N PHE A 284 -10.70 3.03 12.87
CA PHE A 284 -10.81 1.59 13.15
C PHE A 284 -10.40 0.74 11.94
N ARG A 285 -9.63 -0.32 12.20
CA ARG A 285 -9.34 -1.39 11.22
C ARG A 285 -10.31 -2.54 11.45
N VAL A 286 -11.16 -2.81 10.46
CA VAL A 286 -12.35 -3.66 10.60
C VAL A 286 -12.27 -4.87 9.68
N GLY A 287 -12.38 -6.06 10.27
CA GLY A 287 -12.42 -7.36 9.61
C GLY A 287 -11.60 -8.41 10.36
N VAL A 288 -12.18 -9.60 10.57
CA VAL A 288 -11.53 -10.72 11.27
C VAL A 288 -11.75 -12.01 10.48
N GLY A 289 -10.64 -12.63 10.04
CA GLY A 289 -10.69 -13.91 9.32
C GLY A 289 -10.98 -13.80 7.82
N GLY A 290 -11.24 -12.62 7.27
CA GLY A 290 -11.58 -12.43 5.84
C GLY A 290 -10.41 -12.37 4.87
N GLY A 291 -9.16 -12.33 5.35
CA GLY A 291 -7.97 -12.20 4.49
C GLY A 291 -7.81 -13.39 3.53
N SER A 292 -7.34 -13.15 2.30
CA SER A 292 -7.21 -14.18 1.23
C SER A 292 -6.27 -15.35 1.57
N ILE A 293 -5.43 -15.18 2.57
CA ILE A 293 -4.46 -16.16 3.08
C ILE A 293 -4.64 -16.42 4.57
N CYS A 294 -5.76 -15.98 5.14
CA CYS A 294 -6.14 -16.23 6.52
C CYS A 294 -6.96 -17.50 6.56
N ILE A 295 -6.57 -18.44 7.42
CA ILE A 295 -7.28 -19.70 7.67
C ILE A 295 -7.78 -19.76 9.13
N THR A 296 -7.82 -18.63 9.83
CA THR A 296 -8.45 -18.52 11.17
C THR A 296 -9.87 -19.11 11.19
N PRO A 297 -10.73 -18.90 10.17
CA PRO A 297 -12.03 -19.57 10.15
C PRO A 297 -11.93 -21.10 10.14
N ASN A 298 -11.01 -21.66 9.36
CA ASN A 298 -10.82 -23.10 9.23
C ASN A 298 -10.21 -23.73 10.49
N VAL A 299 -9.35 -22.98 11.20
CA VAL A 299 -8.61 -23.48 12.36
C VAL A 299 -9.38 -23.25 13.66
N ALA A 300 -9.93 -22.05 13.85
CA ALA A 300 -10.55 -21.63 15.11
C ALA A 300 -12.08 -21.56 15.05
N GLY A 301 -12.69 -21.66 13.87
CA GLY A 301 -14.14 -21.49 13.70
C GLY A 301 -14.61 -20.04 13.91
N VAL A 302 -13.68 -19.08 14.01
CA VAL A 302 -13.99 -17.67 14.24
C VAL A 302 -13.88 -16.90 12.92
N TYR A 303 -14.96 -16.23 12.55
CA TYR A 303 -15.04 -15.45 11.32
C TYR A 303 -16.04 -14.30 11.47
N ALA A 304 -15.63 -13.10 11.05
CA ALA A 304 -16.50 -11.96 10.89
C ALA A 304 -16.37 -11.47 9.43
N PRO A 305 -17.38 -11.69 8.56
CA PRO A 305 -17.33 -11.26 7.18
C PRO A 305 -17.06 -9.75 7.08
N THR A 306 -16.14 -9.34 6.22
CA THR A 306 -15.68 -7.93 6.14
C THR A 306 -16.84 -6.96 5.91
N ILE A 307 -17.73 -7.26 4.95
CA ILE A 307 -18.88 -6.42 4.63
C ILE A 307 -19.84 -6.29 5.81
N TRP A 308 -20.17 -7.40 6.47
CA TRP A 308 -21.01 -7.38 7.66
C TRP A 308 -20.36 -6.61 8.81
N SER A 309 -19.06 -6.83 9.05
CA SER A 309 -18.31 -6.18 10.12
C SER A 309 -18.28 -4.67 9.93
N VAL A 310 -18.00 -4.19 8.72
CA VAL A 310 -17.99 -2.76 8.39
C VAL A 310 -19.37 -2.15 8.59
N ALA A 311 -20.41 -2.77 8.04
CA ALA A 311 -21.78 -2.27 8.18
C ALA A 311 -22.21 -2.21 9.66
N SER A 312 -21.97 -3.29 10.41
CA SER A 312 -22.31 -3.42 11.82
C SER A 312 -21.59 -2.37 12.69
N VAL A 313 -20.29 -2.17 12.45
CA VAL A 313 -19.49 -1.17 13.17
C VAL A 313 -19.93 0.26 12.79
N ARG A 314 -20.20 0.54 11.51
CA ARG A 314 -20.68 1.86 11.07
C ARG A 314 -22.01 2.20 11.72
N ASP A 315 -23.00 1.30 11.62
CA ASP A 315 -24.34 1.48 12.21
C ASP A 315 -24.23 1.75 13.72
N ALA A 316 -23.38 0.99 14.44
CA ALA A 316 -23.19 1.13 15.88
C ALA A 316 -22.54 2.46 16.28
N LEU A 317 -21.51 2.90 15.56
CA LEU A 317 -20.86 4.18 15.84
C LEU A 317 -21.78 5.37 15.53
N GLU A 318 -22.52 5.33 14.42
CA GLU A 318 -23.49 6.37 14.08
C GLU A 318 -24.62 6.48 15.10
N ALA A 319 -25.10 5.35 15.64
CA ALA A 319 -26.09 5.34 16.72
C ALA A 319 -25.59 6.02 18.01
N GLN A 320 -24.27 6.11 18.21
CA GLN A 320 -23.64 6.86 19.31
C GLN A 320 -23.27 8.30 18.92
N GLY A 321 -23.60 8.75 17.70
CA GLY A 321 -23.17 10.05 17.17
C GLY A 321 -21.67 10.12 16.86
N LEU A 322 -20.99 8.99 16.76
CA LEU A 322 -19.56 8.90 16.48
C LEU A 322 -19.30 8.71 14.99
N ARG A 323 -18.48 9.59 14.42
CA ARG A 323 -18.08 9.53 12.99
C ARG A 323 -16.60 9.21 12.82
N ILE A 324 -16.19 8.05 13.36
CA ILE A 324 -14.81 7.56 13.25
C ILE A 324 -14.61 6.89 11.88
N PRO A 325 -13.54 7.19 11.13
CA PRO A 325 -13.21 6.51 9.88
C PRO A 325 -12.99 5.01 10.05
N LEU A 326 -13.46 4.23 9.06
CA LEU A 326 -13.35 2.78 9.07
C LEU A 326 -12.49 2.30 7.90
N ILE A 327 -11.50 1.47 8.18
CA ILE A 327 -10.61 0.82 7.21
C ILE A 327 -11.08 -0.63 7.08
N ALA A 328 -11.68 -0.98 5.94
CA ALA A 328 -12.08 -2.36 5.66
C ALA A 328 -10.85 -3.20 5.34
N ASP A 329 -10.60 -4.26 6.12
CA ASP A 329 -9.44 -5.13 5.98
C ASP A 329 -9.85 -6.61 5.94
N GLY A 330 -9.68 -7.23 4.77
CA GLY A 330 -9.94 -8.66 4.57
C GLY A 330 -10.75 -8.93 3.31
N GLY A 331 -10.22 -9.78 2.44
CA GLY A 331 -10.95 -10.36 1.31
C GLY A 331 -11.06 -9.48 0.07
N LEU A 332 -10.54 -8.24 0.12
CA LEU A 332 -10.62 -7.28 -0.98
C LEU A 332 -9.56 -7.59 -2.05
N ARG A 333 -10.00 -8.06 -3.23
CA ARG A 333 -9.11 -8.49 -4.32
C ARG A 333 -9.22 -7.62 -5.57
N SER A 334 -10.28 -6.82 -5.68
CA SER A 334 -10.60 -6.01 -6.85
C SER A 334 -11.22 -4.66 -6.48
N ALA A 335 -11.31 -3.75 -7.45
CA ALA A 335 -12.07 -2.50 -7.31
C ALA A 335 -13.55 -2.74 -6.94
N SER A 336 -14.14 -3.82 -7.46
CA SER A 336 -15.51 -4.25 -7.14
C SER A 336 -15.66 -4.60 -5.66
N ASP A 337 -14.68 -5.25 -5.04
CA ASP A 337 -14.77 -5.57 -3.61
C ASP A 337 -14.61 -4.33 -2.75
N ILE A 338 -13.67 -3.46 -3.15
CA ILE A 338 -13.40 -2.19 -2.46
C ILE A 338 -14.65 -1.31 -2.46
N VAL A 339 -15.29 -1.08 -3.61
CA VAL A 339 -16.48 -0.22 -3.67
C VAL A 339 -17.66 -0.79 -2.87
N LYS A 340 -17.79 -2.12 -2.75
CA LYS A 340 -18.80 -2.74 -1.88
C LYS A 340 -18.51 -2.43 -0.41
N ALA A 341 -17.25 -2.54 0.01
CA ALA A 341 -16.85 -2.19 1.37
C ALA A 341 -17.06 -0.70 1.68
N LEU A 342 -16.70 0.18 0.74
CA LEU A 342 -16.98 1.62 0.85
C LEU A 342 -18.47 1.87 0.96
N ALA A 343 -19.29 1.25 0.11
CA ALA A 343 -20.75 1.43 0.07
C ALA A 343 -21.46 1.02 1.36
N VAL A 344 -20.90 0.11 2.16
CA VAL A 344 -21.48 -0.29 3.47
C VAL A 344 -20.91 0.49 4.66
N GLY A 345 -20.13 1.55 4.41
CA GLY A 345 -19.70 2.47 5.45
C GLY A 345 -18.19 2.56 5.67
N ALA A 346 -17.36 1.81 4.93
CA ALA A 346 -15.91 1.99 5.02
C ALA A 346 -15.52 3.37 4.47
N SER A 347 -14.52 3.98 5.09
CA SER A 347 -13.86 5.19 4.60
C SER A 347 -12.72 4.84 3.65
N THR A 348 -11.97 3.77 3.95
CA THR A 348 -10.86 3.27 3.14
C THR A 348 -10.84 1.74 3.10
N ALA A 349 -10.09 1.18 2.15
CA ALA A 349 -9.86 -0.25 2.00
C ALA A 349 -8.38 -0.58 2.16
N MET A 350 -8.08 -1.48 3.09
CA MET A 350 -6.76 -2.08 3.24
C MET A 350 -6.66 -3.35 2.39
N ALA A 351 -5.66 -3.39 1.51
CA ALA A 351 -5.45 -4.52 0.61
C ALA A 351 -4.02 -5.07 0.71
N GLY A 352 -3.90 -6.39 0.73
CA GLY A 352 -2.63 -7.10 0.58
C GLY A 352 -2.48 -7.68 -0.83
N TYR A 353 -3.44 -8.50 -1.24
CA TYR A 353 -3.41 -9.23 -2.52
C TYR A 353 -3.26 -8.32 -3.75
N ILE A 354 -3.89 -7.14 -3.73
CA ILE A 354 -3.80 -6.17 -4.84
C ILE A 354 -2.33 -5.77 -5.08
N PHE A 355 -1.57 -5.54 -4.02
CA PHE A 355 -0.21 -5.01 -4.09
C PHE A 355 0.89 -6.07 -4.05
N ALA A 356 0.64 -7.27 -3.51
CA ALA A 356 1.66 -8.30 -3.32
C ALA A 356 2.41 -8.74 -4.60
N GLY A 357 1.76 -8.62 -5.76
CA GLY A 357 2.34 -8.94 -7.07
C GLY A 357 3.07 -7.80 -7.77
N THR A 358 3.21 -6.63 -7.13
CA THR A 358 3.78 -5.42 -7.76
C THR A 358 5.30 -5.38 -7.68
N ASP A 359 5.93 -4.57 -8.52
CA ASP A 359 7.39 -4.32 -8.49
C ASP A 359 7.85 -3.88 -7.09
N GLU A 360 7.09 -2.98 -6.45
CA GLU A 360 7.41 -2.36 -5.17
C GLU A 360 7.16 -3.26 -3.96
N ALA A 361 6.46 -4.38 -4.13
CA ALA A 361 6.31 -5.37 -3.06
C ALA A 361 7.67 -6.06 -2.75
N PRO A 362 8.02 -6.34 -1.48
CA PRO A 362 9.36 -6.81 -1.10
C PRO A 362 9.78 -8.17 -1.65
N SER A 363 8.82 -9.01 -2.01
CA SER A 363 9.10 -10.39 -2.44
C SER A 363 9.90 -10.42 -3.75
N GLU A 364 10.70 -11.45 -3.96
CA GLU A 364 11.40 -11.66 -5.23
C GLU A 364 10.45 -12.13 -6.34
N LEU A 365 10.83 -11.85 -7.59
CA LEU A 365 10.14 -12.33 -8.78
C LEU A 365 10.55 -13.78 -9.08
N ILE A 366 9.58 -14.65 -9.30
CA ILE A 366 9.77 -16.09 -9.54
C ILE A 366 9.07 -16.46 -10.84
N GLU A 367 9.76 -17.19 -11.72
CA GLU A 367 9.15 -17.75 -12.93
C GLU A 367 8.71 -19.20 -12.68
N VAL A 368 7.44 -19.50 -12.97
CA VAL A 368 6.86 -20.84 -12.86
C VAL A 368 6.09 -21.14 -14.14
N GLY A 369 6.62 -22.07 -14.95
CA GLY A 369 5.96 -22.51 -16.19
C GLY A 369 5.82 -21.40 -17.24
N GLY A 370 6.76 -20.46 -17.32
CA GLY A 370 6.74 -19.33 -18.25
C GLY A 370 5.92 -18.12 -17.77
N GLU A 371 5.27 -18.22 -16.61
CA GLU A 371 4.52 -17.13 -15.99
C GLU A 371 5.27 -16.58 -14.77
N LEU A 372 5.13 -15.28 -14.51
CA LEU A 372 5.83 -14.59 -13.43
C LEU A 372 4.95 -14.44 -12.20
N TYR A 373 5.52 -14.68 -11.03
CA TYR A 373 4.85 -14.67 -9.74
C TYR A 373 5.70 -13.99 -8.66
N LYS A 374 5.05 -13.57 -7.57
CA LYS A 374 5.70 -13.15 -6.33
C LYS A 374 5.15 -13.95 -5.15
N GLN A 375 5.97 -14.12 -4.11
CA GLN A 375 5.52 -14.77 -2.88
C GLN A 375 4.53 -13.89 -2.12
N TYR A 376 3.50 -14.50 -1.55
CA TYR A 376 2.49 -13.84 -0.73
C TYR A 376 2.09 -14.73 0.43
N ARG A 377 2.18 -14.23 1.68
CA ARG A 377 1.93 -15.06 2.88
C ARG A 377 1.29 -14.32 4.03
N GLY A 378 0.48 -15.05 4.80
CA GLY A 378 -0.23 -14.53 5.97
C GLY A 378 0.73 -14.23 7.10
N MET A 379 0.47 -13.16 7.86
CA MET A 379 1.30 -12.82 9.03
C MET A 379 1.18 -13.84 10.18
N ALA A 380 0.10 -14.63 10.18
CA ALA A 380 -0.09 -15.78 11.07
C ALA A 380 0.35 -17.13 10.45
N SER A 381 1.05 -17.12 9.31
CA SER A 381 1.68 -18.32 8.74
C SER A 381 2.93 -18.71 9.52
N ILE A 382 3.32 -19.99 9.45
CA ILE A 382 4.45 -20.50 10.24
C ILE A 382 5.76 -19.76 9.92
N THR A 383 6.00 -19.44 8.64
CA THR A 383 7.22 -18.77 8.19
C THR A 383 7.24 -17.30 8.61
N SER A 384 6.11 -16.60 8.53
CA SER A 384 5.98 -15.24 9.04
C SER A 384 6.09 -15.19 10.57
N MET A 385 5.49 -16.14 11.27
CA MET A 385 5.57 -16.24 12.73
C MET A 385 6.99 -16.53 13.18
N MET A 386 7.72 -17.46 12.53
CA MET A 386 9.13 -17.72 12.82
C MET A 386 10.01 -16.48 12.65
N ARG A 387 9.82 -15.72 11.55
CA ARG A 387 10.50 -14.43 11.35
C ARG A 387 10.10 -13.40 12.41
N ARG A 388 8.83 -13.39 12.84
CA ARG A 388 8.34 -12.52 13.90
C ARG A 388 8.97 -12.88 15.24
N PHE A 389 9.07 -14.16 15.59
CA PHE A 389 9.66 -14.61 16.85
C PHE A 389 11.15 -14.26 16.95
N SER A 390 11.90 -14.28 15.85
CA SER A 390 13.30 -13.89 15.87
C SER A 390 13.52 -12.37 16.00
N MET A 391 12.50 -11.55 15.69
CA MET A 391 12.65 -10.09 15.57
C MET A 391 11.75 -9.26 16.50
N ASP A 392 10.64 -9.80 16.99
CA ASP A 392 9.65 -9.16 17.85
C ASP A 392 9.63 -9.81 19.23
N ARG A 393 10.17 -9.11 20.22
CA ARG A 393 10.28 -9.58 21.61
C ARG A 393 8.93 -9.81 22.30
N TYR A 394 7.86 -9.24 21.77
CA TYR A 394 6.50 -9.41 22.31
C TYR A 394 5.71 -10.50 21.56
N ALA A 395 6.31 -11.16 20.58
CA ALA A 395 5.74 -12.33 19.94
C ALA A 395 5.79 -13.51 20.92
N LYS A 396 4.68 -13.74 21.63
CA LYS A 396 4.50 -14.95 22.45
C LYS A 396 3.98 -16.09 21.56
N ILE A 397 4.50 -17.31 21.73
CA ILE A 397 3.84 -18.53 21.21
C ILE A 397 2.60 -18.77 22.08
N VAL A 398 1.51 -18.05 21.78
CA VAL A 398 0.22 -18.27 22.44
C VAL A 398 -0.52 -19.43 21.77
N LYS A 399 -0.20 -19.72 20.50
CA LYS A 399 -0.87 -20.71 19.66
C LYS A 399 0.16 -21.54 18.88
N ASN A 400 0.09 -22.86 18.99
CA ASN A 400 0.95 -23.80 18.25
C ASN A 400 0.40 -24.16 16.85
N ILE A 401 -0.69 -23.52 16.41
CA ILE A 401 -1.35 -23.82 15.15
C ILE A 401 -1.30 -22.57 14.25
N PRO A 402 -0.73 -22.66 13.02
CA PRO A 402 -0.73 -21.57 12.06
C PRO A 402 -2.15 -21.17 11.63
N GLU A 403 -2.42 -19.88 11.58
CA GLU A 403 -3.71 -19.33 11.11
C GLU A 403 -3.57 -18.60 9.76
N GLY A 404 -2.43 -18.75 9.08
CA GLY A 404 -2.19 -18.21 7.75
C GLY A 404 -1.48 -19.20 6.83
N VAL A 405 -1.70 -19.04 5.53
CA VAL A 405 -1.03 -19.81 4.47
C VAL A 405 -0.06 -18.93 3.67
N GLY A 406 0.86 -19.57 2.96
CA GLY A 406 1.71 -18.93 1.95
C GLY A 406 1.37 -19.46 0.56
N GLY A 407 1.52 -18.63 -0.45
CA GLY A 407 1.29 -18.99 -1.85
C GLY A 407 1.99 -18.03 -2.81
N LEU A 408 1.67 -18.18 -4.09
CA LEU A 408 2.15 -17.31 -5.16
C LEU A 408 1.01 -16.43 -5.65
N VAL A 409 1.31 -15.17 -5.95
CA VAL A 409 0.41 -14.27 -6.66
C VAL A 409 1.00 -13.92 -8.01
N PRO A 410 0.19 -13.80 -9.08
CA PRO A 410 0.68 -13.36 -10.38
C PRO A 410 1.39 -12.01 -10.27
N TYR A 411 2.45 -11.84 -11.06
CA TYR A 411 3.10 -10.55 -11.24
C TYR A 411 2.15 -9.54 -11.90
N LYS A 412 2.12 -8.30 -11.40
CA LYS A 412 1.17 -7.25 -11.79
C LYS A 412 1.82 -6.00 -12.37
N GLY A 413 3.14 -5.95 -12.49
CA GLY A 413 3.86 -4.72 -12.88
C GLY A 413 3.94 -3.71 -11.74
N SER A 414 3.99 -2.42 -12.08
CA SER A 414 4.16 -1.36 -11.09
C SER A 414 2.89 -1.11 -10.26
N ALA A 415 3.07 -0.80 -8.98
CA ALA A 415 1.98 -0.48 -8.08
C ALA A 415 1.19 0.75 -8.56
N ARG A 416 1.86 1.77 -9.12
CA ARG A 416 1.20 2.94 -9.73
C ARG A 416 0.21 2.55 -10.82
N SER A 417 0.56 1.59 -11.69
CA SER A 417 -0.34 1.10 -12.73
C SER A 417 -1.54 0.36 -12.14
N VAL A 418 -1.29 -0.54 -11.18
CA VAL A 418 -2.35 -1.28 -10.48
C VAL A 418 -3.31 -0.32 -9.74
N ILE A 419 -2.78 0.71 -9.08
CA ILE A 419 -3.57 1.72 -8.37
C ILE A 419 -4.48 2.48 -9.32
N ARG A 420 -3.97 2.91 -10.48
CA ARG A 420 -4.79 3.59 -11.50
C ARG A 420 -5.98 2.75 -11.93
N GLU A 421 -5.74 1.49 -12.26
CA GLU A 421 -6.80 0.56 -12.68
C GLU A 421 -7.85 0.37 -11.57
N VAL A 422 -7.41 0.19 -10.33
CA VAL A 422 -8.31 0.03 -9.18
C VAL A 422 -9.13 1.30 -8.94
N VAL A 423 -8.50 2.47 -8.99
CA VAL A 423 -9.15 3.79 -8.81
C VAL A 423 -10.18 4.05 -9.90
N GLU A 424 -9.85 3.76 -11.15
CA GLU A 424 -10.78 3.87 -12.28
C GLU A 424 -11.97 2.92 -12.11
N GLY A 425 -11.73 1.67 -11.71
CA GLY A 425 -12.78 0.71 -11.39
C GLY A 425 -13.72 1.18 -10.27
N ILE A 426 -13.19 1.81 -9.22
CA ILE A 426 -14.00 2.39 -8.12
C ILE A 426 -14.89 3.52 -8.66
N ARG A 427 -14.33 4.44 -9.44
CA ARG A 427 -15.09 5.54 -10.07
C ARG A 427 -16.18 5.02 -10.98
N ILE A 428 -15.89 4.04 -11.83
CA ILE A 428 -16.90 3.41 -12.70
C ILE A 428 -18.04 2.84 -11.86
N ALA A 429 -17.73 2.08 -10.81
CA ALA A 429 -18.76 1.47 -9.97
C ALA A 429 -19.59 2.51 -9.19
N MET A 430 -18.97 3.58 -8.69
CA MET A 430 -19.68 4.70 -8.07
C MET A 430 -20.56 5.46 -9.09
N GLY A 431 -20.11 5.57 -10.33
CA GLY A 431 -20.89 6.11 -11.44
C GLY A 431 -22.16 5.30 -11.68
N TYR A 432 -22.04 3.96 -11.75
CA TYR A 432 -23.21 3.08 -11.81
C TYR A 432 -24.14 3.22 -10.60
N ALA A 433 -23.59 3.47 -9.41
CA ALA A 433 -24.39 3.71 -8.21
C ALA A 433 -25.02 5.13 -8.16
N GLY A 434 -24.65 6.03 -9.08
CA GLY A 434 -25.11 7.42 -9.07
C GLY A 434 -24.53 8.26 -7.91
N ALA A 435 -23.36 7.86 -7.38
CA ALA A 435 -22.73 8.48 -6.23
C ALA A 435 -21.60 9.44 -6.65
N ARG A 436 -21.70 10.71 -6.24
CA ARG A 436 -20.70 11.73 -6.58
C ARG A 436 -19.45 11.70 -5.69
N ASN A 437 -19.60 11.13 -4.49
CA ASN A 437 -18.55 10.94 -3.50
C ASN A 437 -18.91 9.77 -2.55
N ILE A 438 -18.03 9.44 -1.62
CA ILE A 438 -18.21 8.30 -0.70
C ILE A 438 -19.43 8.48 0.23
N GLU A 439 -19.73 9.70 0.68
CA GLU A 439 -20.91 9.96 1.52
C GLU A 439 -22.21 9.75 0.72
N ASP A 440 -22.25 10.24 -0.52
CA ASP A 440 -23.34 9.96 -1.46
C ASP A 440 -23.50 8.46 -1.69
N LEU A 441 -22.39 7.71 -1.74
CA LEU A 441 -22.40 6.26 -1.91
C LEU A 441 -23.07 5.58 -0.71
N TRP A 442 -22.76 5.98 0.52
CA TRP A 442 -23.41 5.43 1.73
C TRP A 442 -24.93 5.64 1.71
N ALA A 443 -25.40 6.80 1.25
CA ALA A 443 -26.84 7.10 1.18
C ALA A 443 -27.55 6.35 0.04
N LYS A 444 -26.90 6.24 -1.12
CA LYS A 444 -27.53 5.79 -2.38
C LYS A 444 -27.32 4.32 -2.70
N ALA A 445 -26.24 3.70 -2.21
CA ALA A 445 -25.92 2.33 -2.57
C ALA A 445 -27.08 1.40 -2.22
N ARG A 446 -27.42 0.54 -3.16
CA ARG A 446 -28.38 -0.55 -2.99
C ARG A 446 -27.71 -1.82 -3.45
N PHE A 447 -27.99 -2.92 -2.76
CA PHE A 447 -27.38 -4.19 -3.05
C PHE A 447 -28.40 -5.21 -3.51
N ILE A 448 -27.96 -6.10 -4.38
CA ILE A 448 -28.63 -7.35 -4.68
C ILE A 448 -27.69 -8.50 -4.36
N ARG A 449 -28.26 -9.55 -3.77
CA ARG A 449 -27.57 -10.83 -3.65
C ARG A 449 -27.93 -11.68 -4.86
N ALA A 450 -26.91 -12.16 -5.56
CA ALA A 450 -27.06 -13.05 -6.71
C ALA A 450 -25.99 -14.15 -6.67
N SER A 451 -26.25 -15.27 -7.34
CA SER A 451 -25.22 -16.29 -7.51
C SER A 451 -24.02 -15.73 -8.27
N LYS A 452 -22.82 -16.26 -8.00
CA LYS A 452 -21.60 -15.86 -8.70
C LYS A 452 -21.82 -15.89 -10.21
N LYS A 453 -21.69 -14.72 -10.85
CA LYS A 453 -21.84 -14.61 -12.30
C LYS A 453 -20.72 -15.42 -12.98
N LYS A 454 -21.08 -16.46 -13.73
CA LYS A 454 -20.12 -17.20 -14.56
C LYS A 454 -19.67 -16.28 -15.70
N THR A 455 -18.37 -16.07 -15.82
CA THR A 455 -17.78 -15.26 -16.88
C THR A 455 -16.97 -16.18 -17.78
N LEU A 456 -17.19 -16.15 -19.10
CA LEU A 456 -16.37 -16.89 -20.04
C LEU A 456 -14.92 -16.40 -19.93
N GLY A 457 -13.98 -17.31 -19.68
CA GLY A 457 -12.55 -16.99 -19.53
C GLY A 457 -12.14 -16.45 -18.15
N GLY A 458 -13.05 -16.36 -17.18
CA GLY A 458 -12.67 -16.12 -15.78
C GLY A 458 -11.82 -17.30 -15.31
N ARG A 459 -10.57 -17.03 -14.90
CA ARG A 459 -9.71 -18.04 -14.25
C ARG A 459 -10.32 -18.36 -12.89
N ASP A 460 -11.30 -19.27 -12.87
CA ASP A 460 -11.63 -20.05 -11.68
C ASP A 460 -10.50 -21.10 -11.55
N GLY A 461 -9.49 -20.76 -10.76
CA GLY A 461 -8.34 -21.61 -10.41
C GLY A 461 -7.72 -21.11 -9.12
#